data_AF-A0A453EPK7-F1
#
_entry.id   AF-A0A453EPK7-F1
#
_cell.length_a   1.000
_cell.length_b   1.000
_cell.length_c   1.000
_cell.angle_alpha   90.00
_cell.angle_beta   90.00
_cell.angle_gamma   90.00
#
_symmetry.space_group_name_H-M   'P 1'
#
loop_
_entity.id
_entity.type
_entity.pdbx_description
1 polymer ?
#
loop_
_entity_poly.entity_id
_entity_poly.type
_entity_poly.pdbx_seq_one_letter_code
_entity_poly.pdbx_strand_id
1 'polypeptide(L)'
;GVKAVIAKGFERIHRSNLVGMGIIPLRFKAGEDADSLNLSGHECFTIDLPRKITEIRPGQDVTVTTQNGKSFTCTLCINTQVELEYFNHGGILPYLIRKLA
;
A
#
# COMPACT_ATOMS: atom_id res chain seq x y z
N GLY A 1 -11.08 -0.81 -10.50
CA GLY A 1 -11.29 -1.21 -9.10
C GLY A 1 -10.25 -0.57 -8.20
N VAL A 2 -10.43 -0.64 -6.87
CA VAL A 2 -9.52 -0.10 -5.86
C VAL A 2 -8.12 -0.70 -5.99
N LYS A 3 -7.08 0.13 -5.88
CA LYS A 3 -5.66 -0.28 -6.01
C LYS A 3 -4.86 -0.09 -4.72
N ALA A 4 -5.26 0.87 -3.90
CA ALA A 4 -4.63 1.18 -2.63
C ALA A 4 -5.67 1.68 -1.63
N VAL A 5 -5.35 1.57 -0.34
CA VAL A 5 -6.11 2.14 0.77
C VAL A 5 -5.13 2.90 1.65
N ILE A 6 -5.43 4.17 1.96
CA ILE A 6 -4.65 4.99 2.89
C ILE A 6 -5.47 5.19 4.16
N ALA A 7 -4.90 4.87 5.34
CA ALA A 7 -5.61 4.97 6.61
C ALA A 7 -4.70 5.38 7.77
N LYS A 8 -5.28 5.83 8.90
CA LYS A 8 -4.54 6.06 10.16
C LYS A 8 -3.96 4.78 10.75
N GLY A 9 -4.63 3.66 10.50
CA GLY A 9 -4.28 2.35 11.02
C GLY A 9 -5.16 1.28 10.41
N PHE A 10 -4.79 0.02 10.62
CA PHE A 10 -5.55 -1.13 10.15
C PHE A 10 -5.69 -2.14 11.26
N GLU A 11 -6.83 -2.82 11.32
CA GLU A 11 -6.93 -4.09 12.01
C GLU A 11 -6.01 -5.12 11.30
N ARG A 12 -5.37 -5.99 12.09
CA ARG A 12 -4.31 -6.88 11.63
C ARG A 12 -4.77 -7.82 10.51
N ILE A 13 -5.94 -8.45 10.66
CA ILE A 13 -6.51 -9.41 9.70
C ILE A 13 -6.98 -8.67 8.45
N HIS A 14 -7.67 -7.54 8.62
CA HIS A 14 -8.15 -6.72 7.50
C HIS A 14 -6.99 -6.27 6.59
N ARG A 15 -5.88 -5.82 7.18
CA ARG A 15 -4.67 -5.47 6.45
C ARG A 15 -4.13 -6.66 5.64
N SER A 16 -4.02 -7.84 6.25
CA SER A 16 -3.54 -9.04 5.54
C SER A 16 -4.44 -9.40 4.35
N ASN A 17 -5.77 -9.25 4.50
CA ASN A 17 -6.72 -9.51 3.42
C ASN A 17 -6.53 -8.55 2.24
N LEU A 18 -6.30 -7.26 2.49
CA LEU A 18 -6.01 -6.28 1.44
C LEU A 18 -4.78 -6.70 0.62
N VAL A 19 -3.69 -7.05 1.29
CA VAL A 19 -2.47 -7.52 0.59
C VAL A 19 -2.73 -8.81 -0.18
N GLY A 20 -3.46 -9.74 0.41
CA GLY A 20 -3.87 -10.99 -0.25
C GLY A 20 -4.73 -10.76 -1.50
N MET A 21 -5.45 -9.64 -1.58
CA MET A 21 -6.23 -9.23 -2.76
C MET A 21 -5.42 -8.36 -3.75
N GLY A 22 -4.12 -8.13 -3.49
CA GLY A 22 -3.28 -7.28 -4.32
C GLY A 22 -3.55 -5.77 -4.14
N ILE A 23 -4.22 -5.37 -3.06
CA ILE A 23 -4.48 -3.97 -2.71
C ILE A 23 -3.36 -3.48 -1.80
N ILE A 24 -2.82 -2.30 -2.08
CA ILE A 24 -1.71 -1.70 -1.32
C ILE A 24 -2.25 -1.02 -0.04
N PRO A 25 -1.92 -1.51 1.17
CA PRO A 25 -2.27 -0.80 2.40
C PRO A 25 -1.19 0.23 2.75
N LEU A 26 -1.57 1.50 2.81
CA LEU A 26 -0.73 2.62 3.21
C LEU A 26 -1.22 3.20 4.53
N ARG A 27 -0.28 3.53 5.41
CA ARG A 27 -0.58 4.20 6.67
C ARG A 27 0.06 5.58 6.71
N PHE A 28 -0.71 6.59 7.12
CA PHE A 28 -0.15 7.90 7.44
C PHE A 28 0.93 7.78 8.53
N LYS A 29 1.86 8.73 8.59
CA LYS A 29 2.80 8.78 9.73
C LYS A 29 2.06 9.15 11.01
N ALA A 30 2.69 8.89 12.15
CA ALA A 30 2.08 9.16 13.44
C ALA A 30 1.71 10.65 13.57
N GLY A 31 0.46 10.93 13.93
CA GLY A 31 -0.07 12.29 14.05
C GLY A 31 -0.57 12.89 12.73
N GLU A 32 -0.44 12.20 11.60
CA GLU A 32 -0.96 12.63 10.31
C GLU A 32 -2.24 11.90 9.93
N ASP A 33 -3.12 12.60 9.22
CA ASP A 33 -4.30 12.05 8.58
C ASP A 33 -4.82 12.93 7.44
N ALA A 34 -5.97 12.56 6.88
CA ALA A 34 -6.60 13.30 5.80
C ALA A 34 -6.93 14.75 6.19
N ASP A 35 -7.41 14.98 7.42
CA ASP A 35 -7.81 16.33 7.87
C ASP A 35 -6.57 17.19 8.13
N SER A 36 -5.58 16.66 8.85
CA SER A 36 -4.32 17.37 9.15
C SER A 36 -3.54 17.70 7.88
N LEU A 37 -3.59 16.80 6.89
CA LEU A 37 -2.98 17.02 5.59
C LEU A 37 -3.91 17.76 4.63
N ASN A 38 -5.12 18.18 5.04
CA ASN A 38 -6.12 18.85 4.20
C ASN A 38 -6.30 18.15 2.84
N LEU A 39 -6.59 16.84 2.89
CA LEU A 39 -6.90 15.99 1.75
C LEU A 39 -8.42 15.93 1.59
N SER A 40 -8.93 16.37 0.45
CA SER A 40 -10.37 16.35 0.19
C SER A 40 -10.86 14.98 -0.32
N GLY A 41 -9.96 14.17 -0.88
CA GLY A 41 -10.29 12.90 -1.54
C GLY A 41 -10.71 13.08 -3.00
N HIS A 42 -10.81 14.31 -3.48
CA HIS A 42 -11.07 14.62 -4.89
C HIS A 42 -9.79 14.71 -5.73
N GLU A 43 -8.63 14.69 -5.09
CA GLU A 43 -7.34 14.73 -5.77
C GLU A 43 -7.01 13.39 -6.43
N CYS A 44 -6.24 13.43 -7.51
CA CYS A 44 -5.53 12.25 -7.99
C CYS A 44 -4.27 12.02 -7.15
N PHE A 45 -4.06 10.78 -6.69
CA PHE A 45 -2.93 10.38 -5.86
C PHE A 45 -1.95 9.52 -6.65
N THR A 46 -0.69 9.92 -6.63
CA THR A 46 0.45 9.15 -7.17
C THR A 46 1.21 8.57 -5.99
N ILE A 47 1.36 7.25 -5.96
CA ILE A 47 2.14 6.54 -4.94
C ILE A 47 3.47 6.16 -5.57
N ASP A 48 4.57 6.70 -5.04
CA ASP A 48 5.91 6.41 -5.53
C ASP A 48 6.41 5.08 -4.98
N LEU A 49 6.34 4.05 -5.83
CA LEU A 49 6.83 2.71 -5.53
C LEU A 49 8.04 2.38 -6.42
N PRO A 50 9.05 1.66 -5.87
CA PRO A 50 10.12 1.11 -6.67
C PRO A 50 9.58 0.27 -7.84
N ARG A 51 10.22 0.35 -9.00
CA ARG A 51 9.78 -0.35 -10.21
C ARG A 51 9.91 -1.87 -10.07
N LYS A 52 10.90 -2.34 -9.31
CA LYS A 52 11.14 -3.76 -9.07
C LYS A 52 10.67 -4.13 -7.67
N ILE A 53 9.93 -5.23 -7.56
CA ILE A 53 9.50 -5.75 -6.26
C ILE A 53 10.69 -6.05 -5.33
N THR A 54 11.83 -6.44 -5.88
CA THR A 54 13.05 -6.76 -5.13
C THR A 54 13.66 -5.55 -4.41
N GLU A 55 13.27 -4.33 -4.81
CA GLU A 55 13.70 -3.09 -4.19
C GLU A 55 12.75 -2.67 -3.06
N ILE A 56 11.58 -3.31 -2.95
CA ILE A 56 10.60 -3.03 -1.89
C ILE A 56 10.96 -3.81 -0.63
N ARG A 57 11.16 -3.09 0.47
CA ARG A 57 11.37 -3.68 1.79
C ARG A 57 10.07 -3.70 2.59
N PRO A 58 9.82 -4.75 3.40
CA PRO A 58 8.67 -4.78 4.28
C PRO A 58 8.63 -3.57 5.22
N GLY A 59 7.47 -2.93 5.33
CA GLY A 59 7.26 -1.79 6.22
C GLY A 59 7.97 -0.50 5.80
N GLN A 60 8.49 -0.40 4.58
CA GLN A 60 9.19 0.81 4.13
C GLN A 60 8.26 2.00 3.99
N ASP A 61 8.81 3.19 4.09
CA ASP A 61 8.09 4.42 3.77
C ASP A 61 8.10 4.70 2.26
N VAL A 62 7.01 5.28 1.77
CA VAL A 62 6.79 5.68 0.37
C VAL A 62 6.21 7.08 0.31
N THR A 63 6.50 7.79 -0.76
CA THR A 63 5.97 9.14 -0.98
C THR A 63 4.65 9.05 -1.72
N VAL A 64 3.64 9.77 -1.23
CA VAL A 64 2.35 9.96 -1.91
C VAL A 64 2.24 11.42 -2.30
N THR A 65 2.01 11.67 -3.59
CA THR A 65 1.87 13.01 -4.16
C THR A 65 0.47 13.19 -4.73
N THR A 66 -0.19 14.28 -4.36
CA THR A 66 -1.47 14.69 -4.96
C THR A 66 -1.23 15.47 -6.26
N GLN A 67 -2.22 15.48 -7.15
CA GLN A 67 -2.20 16.30 -8.38
C GLN A 67 -1.94 17.79 -8.09
N ASN A 68 -2.34 18.27 -6.91
CA ASN A 68 -2.18 19.67 -6.50
C ASN A 68 -0.76 19.98 -5.97
N GLY A 69 0.18 19.03 -6.07
CA GLY A 69 1.58 19.19 -5.68
C GLY A 69 1.86 18.92 -4.19
N LYS A 70 0.84 18.67 -3.37
CA LYS A 70 1.04 18.27 -1.97
C LYS A 70 1.64 16.87 -1.91
N SER A 71 2.70 16.70 -1.13
CA SER A 71 3.41 15.44 -0.95
C SER A 71 3.50 15.10 0.53
N PHE A 72 3.34 13.82 0.86
CA PHE A 72 3.40 13.30 2.23
C PHE A 72 3.92 11.86 2.23
N THR A 73 4.44 11.42 3.37
CA THR A 73 5.01 10.10 3.53
C THR A 73 3.96 9.13 4.09
N CYS A 74 3.91 7.92 3.55
CA CYS A 74 3.11 6.83 4.11
C CYS A 74 3.99 5.61 4.37
N THR A 75 3.69 4.85 5.40
CA THR A 75 4.29 3.53 5.61
C THR A 75 3.54 2.49 4.79
N LEU A 76 4.25 1.79 3.92
CA LEU A 76 3.75 0.64 3.16
C LEU A 76 3.54 -0.55 4.12
N CYS A 77 2.29 -0.83 4.46
CA CYS A 77 1.92 -1.84 5.46
C CYS A 77 1.94 -3.29 4.91
N ILE A 78 2.90 -3.58 4.03
CA ILE A 78 3.29 -4.94 3.66
C ILE A 78 4.42 -5.33 4.59
N ASN A 79 4.16 -6.26 5.52
CA ASN A 79 5.00 -6.42 6.71
C ASN A 79 5.95 -7.61 6.61
N THR A 80 5.78 -8.49 5.62
CA THR A 80 6.63 -9.68 5.46
C THR A 80 7.01 -9.90 4.00
N GLN A 81 8.07 -10.68 3.79
CA GLN A 81 8.50 -11.05 2.45
C GLN A 81 7.43 -11.90 1.72
N VAL A 82 6.73 -12.78 2.44
CA VAL A 82 5.67 -13.61 1.88
C VAL A 82 4.51 -12.76 1.36
N GLU A 83 4.15 -11.69 2.08
CA GLU A 83 3.14 -10.75 1.62
C GLU A 83 3.58 -9.96 0.38
N LEU A 84 4.87 -9.61 0.27
CA LEU A 84 5.42 -9.02 -0.95
C LEU A 84 5.34 -9.99 -2.14
N GLU A 85 5.59 -11.28 -1.92
CA GLU A 85 5.41 -12.30 -2.96
C GLU A 85 3.95 -12.36 -3.41
N TYR A 86 2.98 -12.38 -2.49
CA TYR A 86 1.57 -12.35 -2.86
C TYR A 86 1.23 -11.11 -3.69
N PHE A 87 1.68 -9.94 -3.23
CA PHE A 87 1.46 -8.68 -3.94
C PHE A 87 2.05 -8.70 -5.35
N ASN A 88 3.28 -9.19 -5.52
CA ASN A 88 3.95 -9.30 -6.82
C ASN A 88 3.20 -10.17 -7.83
N HIS A 89 2.47 -11.17 -7.34
CA HIS A 89 1.66 -12.05 -8.18
C HIS A 89 0.24 -11.51 -8.41
N GLY A 90 -0.09 -10.33 -7.89
CA GLY A 90 -1.43 -9.74 -7.98
C GLY A 90 -2.43 -10.32 -6.97
N GLY A 91 -1.94 -10.99 -5.93
CA GLY A 91 -2.74 -11.56 -4.84
C GLY A 91 -2.32 -13.00 -4.49
N ILE A 92 -2.88 -13.51 -3.38
CA ILE A 92 -2.60 -14.85 -2.86
C ILE A 92 -3.11 -15.96 -3.77
N LEU A 93 -4.29 -15.82 -4.37
CA LEU A 93 -4.86 -16.83 -5.25
C LEU A 93 -4.03 -17.01 -6.53
N PRO A 94 -3.66 -15.94 -7.27
CA PRO A 94 -2.73 -16.05 -8.39
C PRO A 94 -1.38 -16.67 -8.03
N TYR A 95 -0.84 -16.33 -6.85
CA TYR A 95 0.41 -16.92 -6.35
C TYR A 95 0.28 -18.44 -6.16
N LEU A 96 -0.77 -18.89 -5.48
CA LEU A 96 -0.99 -20.31 -5.22
C LEU A 96 -1.21 -21.10 -6.52
N ILE A 97 -2.01 -20.58 -7.45
CA ILE A 97 -2.27 -21.23 -8.74
C ILE A 97 -0.96 -21.44 -9.52
N ARG A 98 -0.09 -20.43 -9.57
CA ARG A 98 1.21 -20.53 -10.27
C ARG A 98 2.19 -21.47 -9.61
N LYS A 99 2.08 -21.71 -8.30
CA LYS A 99 2.94 -22.61 -7.55
C LYS A 99 2.54 -24.09 -7.70
N LEU A 100 1.30 -24.33 -8.08
CA LEU A 100 0.73 -25.66 -8.31
C LEU A 100 0.83 -26.12 -9.78
N ALA A 101 1.12 -25.19 -10.69
CA ALA A 101 1.39 -25.45 -12.10
C ALA A 101 2.89 -25.74 -12.33
#